data_AF-A0A7C5ZZI0-F1
#
_entry.id   AF-A0A7C5ZZI0-F1
#
_cell.length_a   1.000
_cell.length_b   1.000
_cell.length_c   1.000
_cell.angle_alpha   90.00
_cell.angle_beta   90.00
_cell.angle_gamma   90.00
#
_symmetry.space_group_name_H-M   'P 1'
#
loop_
_entity.id
_entity.type
_entity.pdbx_description
1 polymer ?
#
loop_
_entity_poly.entity_id
_entity_poly.type
_entity_poly.pdbx_seq_one_letter_code
_entity_poly.pdbx_strand_id
1 'polypeptide(L)'
;MEGVREGELRERLLRPILRELKDGARDQVVVGGLENLIQNLAKPFPRLQTLFQGYGEKTPEERKEILTEAIRFLKDGLTAPPSRAQAASIPSPYRRLTPQDAAHLLVPPQSRKKLTELSLHTVRDLLHYYPRRYEDRRTLPGVRFLEDGQKATLSV
;
A
#
# COMPACT_ATOMS: atom_id res chain seq x y z
N MET A 1 1.08 8.17 17.87
CA MET A 1 0.13 7.94 16.74
C MET A 1 -0.10 9.20 15.89
N GLU A 2 0.30 10.41 16.32
CA GLU A 2 0.14 11.65 15.53
C GLU A 2 0.98 11.74 14.25
N GLY A 3 2.24 11.31 14.26
CA GLY A 3 3.13 11.47 13.10
C GLY A 3 2.71 10.72 11.82
N VAL A 4 2.00 9.59 11.94
CA VAL A 4 1.50 8.84 10.77
C VAL A 4 0.39 9.62 10.05
N ARG A 5 -0.47 10.32 10.81
CA ARG A 5 -1.53 11.17 10.24
C ARG A 5 -0.95 12.42 9.58
N GLU A 6 0.10 13.00 10.14
CA GLU A 6 0.75 14.18 9.56
C GLU A 6 1.43 13.89 8.22
N GLY A 7 2.09 12.73 8.08
CA GLY A 7 2.70 12.30 6.82
C GLY A 7 1.68 12.13 5.69
N GLU A 8 0.57 11.43 5.98
CA GLU A 8 -0.52 11.25 5.01
C GLU A 8 -1.18 12.58 4.61
N LEU A 9 -1.34 13.52 5.57
CA LEU A 9 -1.88 14.85 5.28
C LEU A 9 -0.95 15.67 4.39
N ARG A 10 0.37 15.64 4.63
CA ARG A 10 1.37 16.31 3.78
C ARG A 10 1.34 15.78 2.34
N GLU A 11 1.23 14.46 2.15
CA GLU A 11 1.11 13.87 0.82
C GLU A 11 -0.18 14.27 0.09
N ARG A 12 -1.30 14.32 0.82
CA ARG A 12 -2.58 14.76 0.27
C ARG A 12 -2.58 16.24 -0.12
N LEU A 13 -1.87 17.10 0.62
CA LEU A 13 -1.69 18.51 0.29
C LEU A 13 -0.70 18.74 -0.87
N LEU A 14 0.32 17.89 -1.01
CA LEU A 14 1.31 18.02 -2.07
C LEU A 14 0.73 17.80 -3.46
N ARG A 15 -0.18 16.83 -3.63
CA ARG A 15 -0.72 16.50 -4.97
C ARG A 15 -1.45 17.68 -5.62
N PRO A 16 -2.39 18.39 -4.95
CA PRO A 16 -3.02 19.58 -5.51
C PRO A 16 -2.04 20.72 -5.79
N ILE A 17 -1.11 21.00 -4.88
CA ILE A 17 -0.15 22.10 -5.00
C ILE A 17 0.81 21.89 -6.19
N LEU A 18 1.29 20.66 -6.38
CA LEU A 18 2.13 20.30 -7.54
C LEU A 18 1.36 20.42 -8.86
N ARG A 19 0.08 20.06 -8.86
CA ARG A 19 -0.77 20.18 -10.04
C ARG A 19 -1.03 21.63 -10.39
N GLU A 20 -1.25 22.49 -9.41
CA GLU A 20 -1.44 23.93 -9.61
C GLU A 20 -0.17 24.60 -10.17
N LEU A 21 1.01 24.21 -9.68
CA LEU A 21 2.28 24.68 -10.24
C LEU A 21 2.43 24.30 -11.72
N LYS A 22 2.00 23.08 -12.08
CA LYS A 22 2.03 22.58 -13.46
C LYS A 22 1.02 23.28 -14.37
N ASP A 23 -0.16 23.60 -13.83
CA ASP A 23 -1.26 24.26 -14.54
C ASP A 23 -1.10 25.80 -14.60
N GLY A 24 -0.02 26.33 -14.00
CA GLY A 24 0.38 27.73 -14.13
C GLY A 24 -0.23 28.68 -13.10
N ALA A 25 -0.59 28.20 -11.91
CA ALA A 25 -1.10 29.01 -10.79
C ALA A 25 -2.42 29.75 -11.07
N ARG A 26 -3.37 29.04 -11.69
CA ARG A 26 -4.68 29.54 -12.11
C ARG A 26 -5.78 29.44 -11.04
N ASP A 27 -5.50 28.80 -9.91
CA ASP A 27 -6.39 28.52 -8.78
C ASP A 27 -7.65 27.72 -9.17
N GLN A 28 -7.47 26.74 -10.07
CA GLN A 28 -8.58 25.95 -10.65
C GLN A 28 -8.51 24.46 -10.32
N VAL A 29 -7.46 23.99 -9.64
CA VAL A 29 -7.24 22.55 -9.41
C VAL A 29 -8.27 21.94 -8.45
N VAL A 30 -8.92 22.74 -7.61
CA VAL A 30 -9.88 22.30 -6.59
C VAL A 30 -11.15 23.13 -6.70
N VAL A 31 -12.31 22.50 -6.55
CA VAL A 31 -13.60 23.19 -6.46
C VAL A 31 -13.59 24.07 -5.21
N GLY A 32 -13.52 25.39 -5.40
CA GLY A 32 -13.39 26.38 -4.31
C GLY A 32 -11.98 26.95 -4.08
N GLY A 33 -11.00 26.63 -4.93
CA GLY A 33 -9.63 27.18 -4.85
C GLY A 33 -8.75 26.48 -3.80
N LEU A 34 -7.43 26.67 -3.93
CA LEU A 34 -6.44 26.05 -3.04
C LEU A 34 -6.51 26.59 -1.61
N GLU A 35 -6.93 27.84 -1.42
CA GLU A 35 -7.07 28.48 -0.12
C GLU A 35 -8.06 27.71 0.78
N ASN A 36 -9.22 27.33 0.24
CA ASN A 36 -10.22 26.53 0.96
C ASN A 36 -9.74 25.11 1.29
N LEU A 37 -8.96 24.50 0.39
CA LEU A 37 -8.37 23.19 0.65
C LEU A 37 -7.39 23.25 1.84
N ILE A 38 -6.57 24.29 1.89
CA ILE A 38 -5.57 24.49 2.93
C ILE A 38 -6.23 24.87 4.26
N GLN A 39 -7.25 25.72 4.25
CA GLN A 39 -7.98 26.08 5.48
C GLN A 39 -8.61 24.84 6.17
N ASN A 40 -9.08 23.86 5.38
CA ASN A 40 -9.70 22.65 5.92
C ASN A 40 -8.70 21.56 6.30
N LEU A 41 -7.70 21.30 5.45
CA LEU A 41 -6.75 20.18 5.62
C LEU A 41 -5.48 20.56 6.36
N ALA A 42 -5.04 21.82 6.31
CA ALA A 42 -3.80 22.30 6.92
C ALA A 42 -3.98 22.85 8.34
N LYS A 43 -5.04 22.44 9.06
CA LYS A 43 -5.21 22.72 10.50
C LYS A 43 -3.94 22.48 11.34
N PRO A 44 -3.18 21.39 11.14
CA PRO A 44 -1.92 21.17 11.88
C PRO A 44 -0.73 22.00 11.38
N PHE A 45 -0.87 22.76 10.29
CA PHE A 45 0.22 23.52 9.66
C PHE A 45 -0.12 25.02 9.57
N PRO A 46 -0.02 25.78 10.68
CA PRO A 46 -0.38 27.21 10.70
C PRO A 46 0.42 28.03 9.69
N ARG A 47 1.68 27.65 9.44
CA ARG A 47 2.56 28.30 8.45
C ARG A 47 2.00 28.25 7.02
N LEU A 48 1.34 27.15 6.64
CA LEU A 48 0.73 27.03 5.31
C LEU A 48 -0.54 27.88 5.17
N GLN A 49 -1.31 28.05 6.25
CA GLN A 49 -2.50 28.90 6.23
C GLN A 49 -2.11 30.37 6.01
N THR A 50 -1.08 30.85 6.70
CA THR A 50 -0.59 32.23 6.53
C THR A 50 -0.02 32.46 5.13
N LEU A 51 0.68 31.48 4.55
CA LEU A 51 1.24 31.58 3.20
C LEU A 51 0.17 31.70 2.11
N PHE A 52 -0.97 31.02 2.28
CA PHE A 52 -2.06 30.99 1.30
C PHE A 52 -3.20 31.98 1.57
N GLN A 53 -3.07 32.83 2.60
CA GLN A 53 -4.05 33.87 2.88
C GLN A 53 -4.07 34.90 1.74
N GLY A 54 -5.25 35.08 1.11
CA GLY A 54 -5.40 35.98 -0.03
C GLY A 54 -4.70 35.48 -1.31
N TYR A 55 -4.47 34.17 -1.46
CA TYR A 55 -3.83 33.57 -2.63
C TYR A 55 -4.60 33.88 -3.93
N GLY A 56 -5.93 33.93 -3.86
CA GLY A 56 -6.80 34.26 -4.99
C GLY A 56 -6.64 35.69 -5.53
N GLU A 57 -6.15 36.65 -4.73
CA GLU A 57 -6.01 38.06 -5.15
C GLU A 57 -4.61 38.39 -5.70
N LYS A 58 -3.64 37.49 -5.52
CA LYS A 58 -2.24 37.69 -5.93
C LYS A 58 -2.01 37.44 -7.42
N THR A 59 -0.95 38.04 -7.94
CA THR A 59 -0.52 37.87 -9.33
C THR A 59 -0.05 36.43 -9.60
N PRO A 60 -0.10 35.95 -10.85
CA PRO A 60 0.34 34.59 -11.19
C PRO A 60 1.83 34.34 -10.89
N GLU A 61 2.64 35.38 -10.77
CA GLU A 61 4.07 35.28 -10.42
C GLU A 61 4.25 35.05 -8.91
N GLU A 62 3.62 35.88 -8.07
CA GLU A 62 3.63 35.72 -6.61
C GLU A 62 3.02 34.38 -6.18
N ARG A 63 2.00 33.90 -6.91
CA ARG A 63 1.42 32.58 -6.66
C ARG A 63 2.41 31.45 -6.88
N LYS A 64 3.31 31.54 -7.88
CA LYS A 64 4.33 30.51 -8.12
C LYS A 64 5.37 30.48 -7.02
N GLU A 65 5.73 31.64 -6.47
CA GLU A 65 6.65 31.73 -5.33
C GLU A 65 6.04 31.04 -4.10
N ILE A 66 4.78 31.36 -3.78
CA ILE A 66 4.04 30.74 -2.67
C ILE A 66 3.94 29.22 -2.84
N LEU A 67 3.60 28.74 -4.04
CA LEU A 67 3.55 27.29 -4.33
C LEU A 67 4.91 26.63 -4.14
N THR A 68 5.99 27.28 -4.57
CA THR A 68 7.35 26.74 -4.47
C THR A 68 7.81 26.65 -3.02
N GLU A 69 7.54 27.69 -2.22
CA GLU A 69 7.81 27.70 -0.78
C GLU A 69 6.98 26.64 -0.04
N ALA A 70 5.71 26.49 -0.40
CA ALA A 70 4.83 25.49 0.19
C ALA A 70 5.31 24.06 -0.12
N ILE A 71 5.72 23.80 -1.36
CA ILE A 71 6.30 22.50 -1.76
C ILE A 71 7.57 22.21 -0.96
N ARG A 72 8.44 23.21 -0.80
CA ARG A 72 9.67 23.06 -0.01
C ARG A 72 9.35 22.71 1.44
N PHE A 73 8.46 23.44 2.08
CA PHE A 73 8.04 23.18 3.47
C PHE A 73 7.41 21.79 3.64
N LEU A 74 6.58 21.37 2.69
CA LEU A 74 5.96 20.05 2.72
C LEU A 74 6.98 18.92 2.50
N LYS A 75 7.95 19.11 1.59
CA LYS A 75 9.04 18.15 1.35
C LYS A 75 10.02 18.08 2.50
N ASP A 76 10.40 19.20 3.13
CA ASP A 76 11.38 19.19 4.22
C ASP A 76 10.92 18.33 5.41
N GLY A 77 9.63 18.29 5.72
CA GLY A 77 9.10 17.37 6.73
C GLY A 77 8.69 15.97 6.23
N LEU A 78 8.79 15.68 4.94
CA LEU A 78 8.84 14.30 4.41
C LEU A 78 10.28 13.77 4.34
N THR A 79 11.25 14.67 4.18
CA THR A 79 12.69 14.39 4.10
C THR A 79 13.33 14.25 5.47
N ALA A 80 12.65 14.63 6.55
CA ALA A 80 13.01 14.16 7.89
C ALA A 80 13.16 12.63 7.80
N PRO A 81 14.38 12.08 7.89
CA PRO A 81 14.59 10.68 7.63
C PRO A 81 13.70 9.93 8.61
N PRO A 82 12.85 8.97 8.16
CA PRO A 82 12.11 8.15 9.09
C PRO A 82 13.15 7.58 10.05
N SER A 83 13.00 7.89 11.35
CA SER A 83 13.83 7.30 12.39
C SER A 83 14.00 5.83 12.06
N ARG A 84 15.22 5.28 12.16
CA ARG A 84 15.54 3.90 11.80
C ARG A 84 14.56 2.87 12.41
N ALA A 85 13.89 3.25 13.49
CA ALA A 85 12.79 2.53 14.13
C ALA A 85 11.49 2.39 13.28
N GLN A 86 11.18 3.33 12.39
CA GLN A 86 10.02 3.31 11.49
C GLN A 86 10.33 2.60 10.16
N ALA A 87 11.56 2.65 9.65
CA ALA A 87 11.94 1.89 8.46
C ALA A 87 11.89 0.36 8.67
N ALA A 88 11.96 -0.09 9.93
CA ALA A 88 11.81 -1.49 10.31
C ALA A 88 10.36 -2.02 10.21
N SER A 89 9.36 -1.15 9.96
CA SER A 89 7.95 -1.54 9.87
C SER A 89 7.41 -1.70 8.45
N ILE A 90 8.19 -1.42 7.40
CA ILE A 90 7.82 -1.85 6.06
C ILE A 90 7.99 -3.37 6.07
N PRO A 91 6.91 -4.18 6.02
CA PRO A 91 7.07 -5.61 5.95
C PRO A 91 7.77 -5.88 4.63
N SER A 92 9.05 -6.25 4.72
CA SER A 92 9.77 -6.75 3.56
C SER A 92 8.89 -7.83 2.93
N PRO A 93 8.57 -7.74 1.62
CA PRO A 93 7.73 -8.72 0.95
C PRO A 93 8.32 -10.13 1.01
N TYR A 94 9.57 -10.26 1.47
CA TYR A 94 10.30 -11.50 1.69
C TYR A 94 10.73 -11.63 3.15
N ARG A 95 9.78 -11.62 4.09
CA ARG A 95 10.07 -12.11 5.45
C ARG A 95 10.41 -13.59 5.34
N ARG A 96 11.68 -13.95 5.58
CA ARG A 96 12.08 -15.36 5.68
C ARG A 96 11.40 -15.97 6.90
N LEU A 97 10.59 -16.99 6.65
CA LEU A 97 9.95 -17.77 7.70
C LEU A 97 10.95 -18.78 8.27
N THR A 98 10.87 -18.99 9.57
CA THR A 98 11.58 -20.05 10.29
C THR A 98 10.64 -21.25 10.50
N PRO A 99 11.17 -22.47 10.69
CA PRO A 99 10.33 -23.65 10.92
C PRO A 99 9.40 -23.54 12.14
N GLN A 100 9.76 -22.70 13.13
CA GLN A 100 8.98 -22.50 14.35
C GLN A 100 7.91 -21.41 14.20
N ASP A 101 7.90 -20.69 13.08
CA ASP A 101 6.87 -19.70 12.82
C ASP A 101 5.50 -20.38 12.65
N ALA A 102 4.44 -19.61 12.90
CA ALA A 102 3.08 -20.14 12.84
C ALA A 102 2.65 -20.47 11.40
N ALA A 103 2.05 -21.65 11.21
CA ALA A 103 1.63 -22.16 9.89
C ALA A 103 0.64 -21.25 9.16
N HIS A 104 -0.17 -20.48 9.89
CA HIS A 104 -1.17 -19.57 9.33
C HIS A 104 -0.57 -18.41 8.51
N LEU A 105 0.75 -18.20 8.57
CA LEU A 105 1.47 -17.23 7.75
C LEU A 105 1.60 -17.69 6.29
N LEU A 106 1.52 -19.00 6.01
CA LEU A 106 1.60 -19.58 4.67
C LEU A 106 0.24 -19.73 3.98
N VAL A 107 -0.86 -19.43 4.70
CA VAL A 107 -2.21 -19.87 4.31
C VAL A 107 -3.21 -18.71 4.42
N PRO A 108 -4.15 -18.56 3.47
CA PRO A 108 -5.21 -17.55 3.55
C PRO A 108 -6.11 -17.73 4.78
N PRO A 109 -6.77 -16.65 5.25
CA PRO A 109 -7.53 -16.65 6.50
C PRO A 109 -8.63 -17.73 6.57
N GLN A 110 -9.26 -18.03 5.44
CA GLN A 110 -10.32 -19.03 5.33
C GLN A 110 -9.86 -20.45 5.69
N SER A 111 -8.58 -20.76 5.47
CA SER A 111 -8.02 -22.10 5.67
C SER A 111 -7.35 -22.28 7.04
N ARG A 112 -7.32 -21.25 7.89
CA ARG A 112 -6.70 -21.31 9.22
C ARG A 112 -7.41 -22.30 10.15
N LYS A 113 -8.75 -22.38 10.09
CA LYS A 113 -9.52 -23.35 10.89
C LYS A 113 -9.13 -24.80 10.56
N LYS A 114 -8.96 -25.10 9.27
CA LYS A 114 -8.53 -26.41 8.79
C LYS A 114 -7.13 -26.81 9.28
N LEU A 115 -6.22 -25.85 9.40
CA LEU A 115 -4.89 -26.12 9.98
C LEU A 115 -5.01 -26.60 11.43
N THR A 116 -5.86 -25.94 12.22
CA THR A 116 -6.12 -26.33 13.61
C THR A 116 -6.80 -27.70 13.70
N GLU A 117 -7.77 -27.99 12.83
CA GLU A 117 -8.42 -29.31 12.74
C GLU A 117 -7.44 -30.44 12.42
N LEU A 118 -6.39 -30.15 11.64
CA LEU A 118 -5.32 -31.10 11.29
C LEU A 118 -4.14 -31.08 12.29
N SER A 119 -4.26 -30.35 13.40
CA SER A 119 -3.20 -30.17 14.40
C SER A 119 -1.89 -29.60 13.83
N LEU A 120 -1.99 -28.74 12.81
CA LEU A 120 -0.85 -28.08 12.16
C LEU A 120 -0.69 -26.66 12.71
N HIS A 121 0.31 -26.45 13.58
CA HIS A 121 0.50 -25.19 14.28
C HIS A 121 1.68 -24.39 13.72
N THR A 122 2.75 -25.07 13.35
CA THR A 122 4.01 -24.47 12.88
C THR A 122 4.27 -24.75 11.41
N VAL A 123 5.14 -23.93 10.80
CA VAL A 123 5.64 -24.16 9.44
C VAL A 123 6.29 -25.55 9.34
N ARG A 124 7.00 -25.98 10.38
CA ARG A 124 7.59 -27.32 10.46
C ARG A 124 6.53 -28.43 10.35
N ASP A 125 5.43 -28.31 11.08
CA ASP A 125 4.34 -29.30 11.04
C ASP A 125 3.77 -29.41 9.64
N LEU A 126 3.56 -28.27 8.98
CA LEU A 126 3.03 -28.22 7.61
C LEU A 126 4.01 -28.86 6.61
N LEU A 127 5.30 -28.57 6.71
CA LEU A 127 6.33 -29.15 5.82
C LEU A 127 6.49 -30.67 6.01
N HIS A 128 6.25 -31.18 7.21
CA HIS A 128 6.28 -32.61 7.50
C HIS A 128 4.91 -33.29 7.37
N TYR A 129 3.86 -32.56 6.99
CA TYR A 129 2.55 -33.12 6.70
C TYR A 129 2.52 -33.65 5.26
N TYR A 130 3.06 -34.85 5.07
CA TYR A 130 3.17 -35.44 3.74
C TYR A 130 1.81 -35.84 3.13
N PRO A 131 1.64 -35.71 1.81
CA PRO A 131 0.45 -36.19 1.12
C PRO A 131 0.18 -37.68 1.37
N ARG A 132 -1.09 -38.03 1.58
CA ARG A 132 -1.50 -39.44 1.74
C ARG A 132 -1.35 -40.27 0.46
N ARG A 133 -1.54 -39.63 -0.68
CA ARG A 133 -1.45 -40.26 -2.00
C ARG A 133 -0.94 -39.24 -3.01
N TYR A 134 -0.05 -39.68 -3.88
CA TYR A 134 0.37 -38.93 -5.06
C TYR A 134 -0.46 -39.40 -6.25
N GLU A 135 -1.06 -38.46 -6.97
CA GLU A 135 -1.72 -38.74 -8.24
C GLU A 135 -0.74 -38.44 -9.37
N ASP A 136 -0.29 -39.49 -10.08
CA ASP A 136 0.49 -39.30 -11.29
C ASP A 136 -0.45 -39.01 -12.48
N ARG A 137 -0.28 -37.84 -13.08
CA ARG A 137 -1.08 -37.34 -14.21
C ARG A 137 -0.26 -37.18 -15.49
N ARG A 138 0.93 -37.77 -15.55
CA ARG A 138 1.84 -37.67 -16.72
C ARG A 138 1.35 -38.48 -17.92
N THR A 139 0.60 -39.55 -17.68
CA THR A 139 0.04 -40.37 -18.74
C THR A 139 -1.25 -39.73 -19.27
N LEU A 140 -1.30 -39.55 -20.59
CA LEU A 140 -2.47 -39.04 -21.31
C LEU A 140 -3.04 -40.18 -22.18
N PRO A 141 -3.74 -41.15 -21.58
CA PRO A 141 -4.37 -42.23 -22.34
C PRO A 141 -5.41 -41.65 -23.30
N GLY A 142 -5.49 -42.24 -24.50
CA GLY A 142 -6.57 -41.93 -25.43
C GLY A 142 -7.92 -42.39 -24.86
N VAL A 143 -8.99 -41.65 -25.14
CA VAL A 143 -10.35 -41.90 -24.59
C VAL A 143 -10.82 -43.34 -24.83
N ARG A 144 -10.43 -43.96 -25.95
CA ARG A 144 -10.75 -45.35 -26.30
C ARG A 144 -10.20 -46.41 -25.33
N PHE A 145 -9.19 -46.06 -24.53
CA PHE A 145 -8.52 -46.95 -23.59
C PHE A 145 -8.93 -46.70 -22.14
N LEU A 146 -9.97 -45.87 -21.92
CA LEU A 146 -10.50 -45.60 -20.60
C LEU A 146 -11.57 -46.63 -20.23
N GLU A 147 -11.51 -47.09 -18.99
CA GLU A 147 -12.57 -47.88 -18.37
C GLU A 147 -13.58 -46.97 -17.65
N ASP A 148 -14.80 -47.47 -17.47
CA ASP A 148 -15.82 -46.74 -16.71
C ASP A 148 -15.39 -46.57 -15.25
N GLY A 149 -15.55 -45.36 -14.72
CA GLY A 149 -15.07 -44.97 -13.38
C GLY A 149 -13.56 -44.72 -13.26
N GLN A 150 -12.77 -44.87 -14.34
CA GLN A 150 -11.33 -44.61 -14.29
C GLN A 150 -11.02 -43.11 -14.21
N LYS A 151 -10.23 -42.71 -13.20
CA LYS A 151 -9.69 -41.35 -13.12
C LYS A 151 -8.49 -41.21 -14.04
N ALA A 152 -8.64 -40.48 -15.14
CA ALA A 152 -7.59 -40.24 -16.12
C ALA A 152 -7.46 -38.74 -16.49
N THR A 153 -6.28 -38.35 -16.97
CA THR A 153 -6.02 -37.02 -17.53
C THR A 153 -6.12 -37.11 -19.05
N LEU A 154 -6.89 -36.22 -19.66
CA LEU A 154 -7.08 -36.15 -21.12
C LEU A 154 -6.35 -34.95 -21.70
N SER A 155 -5.85 -35.08 -22.93
CA SER A 155 -5.45 -33.92 -23.74
C SER A 155 -6.70 -33.30 -24.36
N VAL A 156 -6.90 -32.00 -24.15
CA VAL A 156 -7.94 -31.19 -24.81
C VAL A 156 -7.42 -30.67 -26.13
#